data_AF-A0A699KKY3-F1
#
_entry.id   AF-A0A699KKY3-F1
#
_cell.length_a   1.000
_cell.length_b   1.000
_cell.length_c   1.000
_cell.angle_alpha   90.00
_cell.angle_beta   90.00
_cell.angle_gamma   90.00
#
_symmetry.space_group_name_H-M   'P 1'
#
loop_
_entity.id
_entity.type
_entity.pdbx_description
1 polymer ?
#
loop_
_entity_poly.entity_id
_entity_poly.type
_entity_poly.pdbx_seq_one_letter_code
_entity_poly.pdbx_strand_id
1 'polypeptide(L)'
;MLIICEKRINLVDELRSIKGIVVVQKAAEFVVDIVRKDNVQVEQLREVESQMEVRALEKAMHVQKIAGNIESAFNVYVCCLFLSFVRCLNCGMPMLHELAGATHSIDIKDQLSVLFRREVKEESQKMHDYHRLSDELRESVRMRDAYIEEFQRLQMYGCSDEVTESIEILKSMQVDDMEKASRLILMARDIQNRVYEEYNFITKLKR
;
A
#
# COMPACT_ATOMS: atom_id res chain seq x y z
N MET A 1 -8.52 3.25 -15.18
CA MET A 1 -9.20 3.50 -13.88
C MET A 1 -10.58 4.12 -14.06
N LEU A 2 -10.72 5.28 -14.72
CA LEU A 2 -12.02 5.92 -14.99
C LEU A 2 -13.03 4.99 -15.71
N ILE A 3 -12.57 4.27 -16.75
CA ILE A 3 -13.41 3.32 -17.50
C ILE A 3 -13.96 2.17 -16.63
N ILE A 4 -13.22 1.75 -15.60
CA ILE A 4 -13.65 0.66 -14.70
C ILE A 4 -14.69 1.19 -13.69
N CYS A 5 -14.49 2.41 -13.17
CA CYS A 5 -15.48 3.05 -12.30
C CYS A 5 -16.80 3.28 -13.03
N GLU A 6 -16.75 3.71 -14.30
CA GLU A 6 -17.92 3.97 -15.13
C GLU A 6 -18.69 2.68 -15.43
N LYS A 7 -17.99 1.58 -15.78
CA LYS A 7 -18.61 0.24 -15.94
C LYS A 7 -19.25 -0.29 -14.66
N ARG A 8 -18.67 -0.02 -13.49
CA ARG A 8 -19.22 -0.45 -12.20
C ARG A 8 -20.46 0.33 -11.79
N ILE A 9 -20.54 1.62 -12.13
CA ILE A 9 -21.75 2.42 -11.92
C ILE A 9 -22.88 1.89 -12.81
N ASN A 10 -22.60 1.58 -14.08
CA ASN A 10 -23.57 0.98 -14.98
C ASN A 10 -24.08 -0.38 -14.47
N LEU A 11 -23.20 -1.23 -13.95
CA LEU A 11 -23.58 -2.53 -13.36
C LEU A 11 -24.53 -2.36 -12.15
N VAL A 12 -24.31 -1.35 -11.31
CA VAL A 12 -25.23 -1.05 -10.18
C VAL A 12 -26.62 -0.70 -10.70
N ASP A 13 -26.69 0.13 -11.74
CA ASP A 13 -27.94 0.59 -12.31
C ASP A 13 -28.68 -0.55 -13.05
N GLU A 14 -27.94 -1.42 -13.75
CA GLU A 14 -28.46 -2.65 -14.36
C GLU A 14 -29.01 -3.63 -13.32
N LEU A 15 -28.25 -3.92 -12.25
CA LEU A 15 -28.72 -4.79 -11.16
C LEU A 15 -29.95 -4.19 -10.44
N ARG A 16 -30.03 -2.85 -10.28
CA ARG A 16 -31.23 -2.19 -9.75
C ARG A 16 -32.44 -2.26 -10.67
N SER A 17 -32.22 -2.36 -11.99
CA SER A 17 -33.30 -2.42 -12.98
C SER A 17 -34.06 -3.74 -12.94
N ILE A 18 -33.42 -4.82 -12.47
CA ILE A 18 -34.01 -6.15 -12.32
C ILE A 18 -34.91 -6.19 -11.08
N LYS A 19 -36.21 -5.96 -11.28
CA LYS A 19 -37.22 -5.98 -10.20
C LYS A 19 -37.61 -7.40 -9.80
N GLY A 20 -37.80 -7.61 -8.49
CA GLY A 20 -38.44 -8.81 -7.94
C GLY A 20 -37.50 -9.93 -7.50
N ILE A 21 -36.18 -9.81 -7.69
CA ILE A 21 -35.20 -10.80 -7.27
C ILE A 21 -34.37 -10.24 -6.11
N VAL A 22 -34.65 -10.70 -4.89
CA VAL A 22 -33.98 -10.25 -3.65
C VAL A 22 -32.46 -10.42 -3.71
N VAL A 23 -31.98 -11.49 -4.38
CA VAL A 23 -30.55 -11.75 -4.56
C VAL A 23 -29.88 -10.67 -5.41
N VAL A 24 -30.54 -10.23 -6.48
CA VAL A 24 -30.03 -9.19 -7.38
C VAL A 24 -30.00 -7.82 -6.71
N GLN A 25 -31.00 -7.53 -5.88
CA GLN A 25 -31.03 -6.31 -5.07
C GLN A 25 -29.88 -6.26 -4.04
N LYS A 26 -29.60 -7.38 -3.36
CA LYS A 26 -28.45 -7.50 -2.45
C LYS A 26 -27.11 -7.41 -3.18
N ALA A 27 -27.02 -7.98 -4.39
CA ALA A 27 -25.82 -7.86 -5.22
C ALA A 27 -25.58 -6.40 -5.65
N ALA A 28 -26.63 -5.67 -6.03
CA ALA A 28 -26.54 -4.24 -6.35
C ALA A 28 -26.03 -3.41 -5.15
N GLU A 29 -26.60 -3.65 -3.96
CA GLU A 29 -26.17 -2.99 -2.72
C GLU A 29 -24.71 -3.30 -2.39
N PHE A 30 -24.28 -4.54 -2.56
CA PHE A 30 -22.89 -4.96 -2.34
C PHE A 30 -21.92 -4.30 -3.33
N VAL A 31 -22.27 -4.23 -4.62
CA VAL A 31 -21.43 -3.56 -5.63
C VAL A 31 -21.33 -2.06 -5.36
N VAL A 32 -22.42 -1.39 -4.94
CA VAL A 32 -22.38 0.01 -4.50
C VAL A 32 -21.39 0.21 -3.35
N ASP A 33 -21.45 -0.66 -2.35
CA ASP A 33 -20.59 -0.57 -1.17
C ASP A 33 -19.12 -0.78 -1.52
N ILE A 34 -18.83 -1.72 -2.44
CA ILE A 34 -17.48 -1.90 -3.00
C ILE A 34 -17.03 -0.67 -3.78
N VAL A 35 -17.84 -0.13 -4.70
CA VAL A 35 -17.48 1.06 -5.48
C VAL A 35 -17.16 2.24 -4.56
N ARG A 36 -17.95 2.41 -3.49
CA ARG A 36 -17.75 3.48 -2.51
C ARG A 36 -16.45 3.29 -1.71
N LYS A 37 -16.16 2.06 -1.27
CA LYS A 37 -14.91 1.72 -0.57
C LYS A 37 -13.69 1.83 -1.47
N ASP A 38 -13.80 1.34 -2.69
CA ASP A 38 -12.73 1.41 -3.69
C ASP A 38 -12.41 2.87 -4.03
N ASN A 39 -13.39 3.77 -4.16
CA ASN A 39 -13.11 5.19 -4.37
C ASN A 39 -12.27 5.80 -3.22
N VAL A 40 -12.56 5.43 -1.97
CA VAL A 40 -11.75 5.89 -0.82
C VAL A 40 -10.35 5.29 -0.84
N GLN A 41 -10.23 3.99 -1.12
CA GLN A 41 -8.93 3.30 -1.18
C GLN A 41 -8.08 3.77 -2.37
N VAL A 42 -8.70 4.09 -3.50
CA VAL A 42 -8.07 4.63 -4.70
C VAL A 42 -7.52 6.03 -4.44
N GLU A 43 -8.29 6.87 -3.74
CA GLU A 43 -7.83 8.20 -3.35
C GLU A 43 -6.64 8.09 -2.39
N GLN A 44 -6.70 7.18 -1.41
CA GLN A 44 -5.59 6.89 -0.50
C GLN A 44 -4.36 6.36 -1.24
N LEU A 45 -4.53 5.50 -2.23
CA LEU A 45 -3.43 4.98 -3.06
C LEU A 45 -2.80 6.10 -3.92
N ARG A 46 -3.59 6.98 -4.53
CA ARG A 46 -3.07 8.14 -5.28
C ARG A 46 -2.30 9.11 -4.39
N GLU A 47 -2.82 9.39 -3.19
CA GLU A 47 -2.14 10.20 -2.19
C GLU A 47 -0.77 9.58 -1.85
N VAL A 48 -0.73 8.28 -1.58
CA VAL A 48 0.52 7.56 -1.29
C VAL A 48 1.47 7.57 -2.49
N GLU A 49 1.00 7.33 -3.71
CA GLU A 49 1.80 7.39 -4.94
C GLU A 49 2.38 8.80 -5.16
N SER A 50 1.55 9.84 -5.04
CA SER A 50 1.99 11.23 -5.17
C SER A 50 3.05 11.60 -4.11
N GLN A 51 2.84 11.18 -2.85
CA GLN A 51 3.82 11.36 -1.79
C GLN A 51 5.11 10.56 -2.03
N MET A 52 5.05 9.43 -2.73
CA MET A 52 6.23 8.67 -3.14
C MET A 52 6.99 9.36 -4.27
N GLU A 53 6.30 9.91 -5.27
CA GLU A 53 6.91 10.67 -6.37
C GLU A 53 7.60 11.95 -5.88
N VAL A 54 6.94 12.71 -5.01
CA VAL A 54 7.53 13.92 -4.40
C VAL A 54 8.78 13.55 -3.61
N ARG A 55 8.72 12.49 -2.79
CA ARG A 55 9.90 11.99 -2.05
C ARG A 55 11.01 11.51 -2.98
N ALA A 56 10.68 10.87 -4.10
CA ALA A 56 11.66 10.44 -5.08
C ALA A 56 12.36 11.64 -5.75
N LEU A 57 11.60 12.69 -6.07
CA LEU A 57 12.12 13.92 -6.67
C LEU A 57 13.01 14.71 -5.71
N GLU A 58 12.60 14.83 -4.45
CA GLU A 58 13.40 15.45 -3.38
C GLU A 58 14.70 14.67 -3.16
N LYS A 59 14.64 13.33 -3.16
CA LYS A 59 15.83 12.47 -3.08
C LYS A 59 16.76 12.68 -4.27
N ALA A 60 16.24 12.78 -5.48
CA ALA A 60 17.05 13.01 -6.69
C ALA A 60 17.79 14.36 -6.63
N MET A 61 17.09 15.44 -6.24
CA MET A 61 17.73 16.75 -6.03
C MET A 61 18.80 16.71 -4.94
N HIS A 62 18.54 15.99 -3.84
CA HIS A 62 19.48 15.93 -2.72
C HIS A 62 20.74 15.13 -3.07
N VAL A 63 20.60 14.02 -3.80
CA VAL A 63 21.72 13.25 -4.35
C VAL A 63 22.57 14.11 -5.28
N GLN A 64 21.94 14.92 -6.14
CA GLN A 64 22.66 15.82 -7.04
C GLN A 64 23.44 16.91 -6.28
N LYS A 65 22.84 17.47 -5.22
CA LYS A 65 23.47 18.46 -4.35
C LYS A 65 24.65 17.87 -3.56
N ILE A 66 24.51 16.63 -3.09
CA ILE A 66 25.56 15.94 -2.37
C ILE A 66 26.68 15.46 -3.32
N ALA A 67 26.36 15.01 -4.53
CA ALA A 67 27.36 14.65 -5.54
C ALA A 67 28.26 15.85 -5.89
N GLY A 68 27.69 17.04 -6.07
CA GLY A 68 28.46 18.29 -6.26
C GLY A 68 29.29 18.70 -5.04
N ASN A 69 28.83 18.37 -3.82
CA ASN A 69 29.59 18.59 -2.58
C ASN A 69 30.65 17.51 -2.31
N ILE A 70 30.50 16.32 -2.89
CA ILE A 70 31.42 15.20 -2.75
C ILE A 70 32.61 15.34 -3.72
N GLU A 71 32.39 15.86 -4.94
CA GLU A 71 33.49 16.25 -5.84
C GLU A 71 34.46 17.25 -5.19
N SER A 72 33.99 18.06 -4.23
CA SER A 72 34.84 18.99 -3.46
C SER A 72 35.43 18.40 -2.16
N ALA A 73 34.92 17.27 -1.66
CA ALA A 73 35.34 16.64 -0.40
C ALA A 73 36.03 15.26 -0.58
N PHE A 74 36.27 14.86 -1.83
CA PHE A 74 36.91 13.60 -2.24
C PHE A 74 38.41 13.60 -1.87
N ASN A 75 38.74 13.32 -0.61
CA ASN A 75 39.92 12.50 -0.34
C ASN A 75 39.76 11.68 0.95
N VAL A 76 39.39 10.43 0.72
CA VAL A 76 39.75 9.22 1.49
C VAL A 76 38.96 8.89 2.75
N TYR A 77 38.49 9.82 3.58
CA TYR A 77 37.91 9.41 4.89
C TYR A 77 36.38 9.17 4.93
N VAL A 78 35.64 9.68 3.94
CA VAL A 78 34.16 9.79 4.02
C VAL A 78 33.43 8.53 3.50
N CYS A 79 34.03 7.73 2.61
CA CYS A 79 33.32 6.60 1.96
C CYS A 79 32.76 5.55 2.93
N CYS A 80 33.35 5.37 4.11
CA CYS A 80 32.86 4.40 5.11
C CYS A 80 31.71 4.96 5.99
N LEU A 81 31.72 6.25 6.29
CA LEU A 81 30.62 6.94 7.00
C LEU A 81 29.44 7.22 6.06
N PHE A 82 29.73 7.45 4.78
CA PHE A 82 28.74 7.81 3.77
C PHE A 82 27.79 6.66 3.43
N LEU A 83 28.24 5.40 3.38
CA LEU A 83 27.34 4.25 3.18
C LEU A 83 26.38 4.04 4.36
N SER A 84 26.80 4.39 5.58
CA SER A 84 25.94 4.32 6.77
C SER A 84 24.94 5.49 6.79
N PHE A 85 25.37 6.68 6.35
CA PHE A 85 24.54 7.89 6.28
C PHE A 85 23.55 7.86 5.10
N VAL A 86 23.94 7.31 3.95
CA VAL A 86 23.08 7.11 2.77
C VAL A 86 21.97 6.08 3.07
N ARG A 87 22.24 5.11 3.94
CA ARG A 87 21.21 4.17 4.42
C ARG A 87 20.21 4.87 5.35
N CYS A 88 20.66 5.79 6.21
CA CYS A 88 19.78 6.67 6.99
C CYS A 88 18.98 7.66 6.13
N LEU A 89 19.57 8.24 5.08
CA LEU A 89 18.89 9.15 4.16
C LEU A 89 17.82 8.48 3.28
N ASN A 90 17.82 7.16 3.17
CA ASN A 90 16.81 6.42 2.41
C ASN A 90 15.44 6.31 3.13
N CYS A 91 15.40 6.57 4.43
CA CYS A 91 14.19 6.70 5.23
C CYS A 91 13.89 8.19 5.48
N GLY A 92 12.84 8.71 4.85
CA GLY A 92 12.64 10.16 4.76
C GLY A 92 12.32 10.84 6.10
N MET A 93 13.24 11.70 6.59
CA MET A 93 13.04 13.07 7.14
C MET A 93 11.98 13.35 8.23
N PRO A 94 11.91 12.60 9.34
CA PRO A 94 11.64 13.21 10.66
C PRO A 94 12.84 13.10 11.62
N MET A 95 13.81 12.24 11.29
CA MET A 95 14.88 11.82 12.20
C MET A 95 15.89 12.93 12.53
N LEU A 96 16.19 13.84 11.58
CA LEU A 96 17.17 14.90 11.77
C LEU A 96 16.68 16.06 12.65
N HIS A 97 15.38 16.37 12.60
CA HIS A 97 14.78 17.41 13.45
C HIS A 97 14.68 16.95 14.91
N GLU A 98 14.42 15.66 15.15
CA GLU A 98 14.43 15.09 16.51
C GLU A 98 15.85 14.92 17.07
N LEU A 99 16.86 14.62 16.23
CA LEU A 99 18.27 14.63 16.64
C LEU A 99 18.72 16.02 17.14
N ALA A 100 18.25 17.09 16.48
CA ALA A 100 18.54 18.46 16.88
C ALA A 100 17.84 18.86 18.19
N GLY A 101 16.71 18.24 18.53
CA GLY A 101 15.97 18.46 19.79
C GLY A 101 16.47 17.64 20.98
N ALA A 102 17.26 16.59 20.77
CA ALA A 102 17.72 15.67 21.80
C ALA A 102 19.03 16.09 22.50
N THR A 103 19.32 17.39 22.54
CA THR A 103 20.55 18.02 23.08
C THR A 103 20.76 17.86 24.60
N HIS A 104 19.99 17.00 25.26
CA HIS A 104 20.07 16.75 26.71
C HIS A 104 20.49 15.32 27.09
N SER A 105 20.71 14.41 26.11
CA SER A 105 21.31 13.09 26.37
C SER A 105 22.82 13.11 26.04
N ILE A 106 23.64 12.64 26.99
CA ILE A 106 25.11 12.63 26.92
C ILE A 106 25.63 11.57 25.92
N ASP A 107 24.82 10.59 25.50
CA ASP A 107 25.24 9.50 24.59
C ASP A 107 24.40 9.45 23.31
N ILE A 108 25.07 9.70 22.18
CA ILE A 108 24.53 9.59 20.81
C ILE A 108 23.93 8.19 20.58
N LYS A 109 24.49 7.14 21.20
CA LYS A 109 24.03 5.75 21.10
C LYS A 109 22.61 5.56 21.62
N ASP A 110 22.27 6.25 22.70
CA ASP A 110 20.94 6.19 23.31
C ASP A 110 19.91 6.96 22.48
N GLN A 111 20.30 8.12 21.94
CA GLN A 111 19.43 8.91 21.07
C GLN A 111 19.08 8.15 19.78
N LEU A 112 20.09 7.57 19.12
CA LEU A 112 19.88 6.72 17.94
C LEU A 112 19.00 5.51 18.27
N SER A 113 19.23 4.88 19.42
CA SER A 113 18.42 3.72 19.85
C SER A 113 16.94 4.06 20.05
N VAL A 114 16.61 5.25 20.57
CA VAL A 114 15.22 5.70 20.73
C VAL A 114 14.58 5.95 19.37
N LEU A 115 15.28 6.62 18.46
CA LEU A 115 14.77 6.95 17.12
C LEU A 115 14.50 5.68 16.30
N PHE A 116 15.46 4.76 16.21
CA PHE A 116 15.25 3.51 15.46
C PHE A 116 14.14 2.64 16.06
N ARG A 117 13.94 2.65 17.39
CA ARG A 117 12.79 1.94 17.99
C ARG A 117 11.45 2.53 17.57
N ARG A 118 11.37 3.85 17.42
CA ARG A 118 10.16 4.53 16.95
C ARG A 118 9.90 4.18 15.49
N GLU A 119 10.92 4.25 14.65
CA GLU A 119 10.84 3.89 13.23
C GLU A 119 10.39 2.43 13.06
N VAL A 120 11.03 1.49 13.76
CA VAL A 120 10.62 0.07 13.80
C VAL A 120 9.14 -0.07 14.16
N LYS A 121 8.63 0.69 15.13
CA LYS A 121 7.23 0.64 15.55
C LYS A 121 6.29 1.14 14.45
N GLU A 122 6.61 2.26 13.82
CA GLU A 122 5.81 2.86 12.75
C GLU A 122 5.79 1.96 11.50
N GLU A 123 6.95 1.45 11.08
CA GLU A 123 7.06 0.52 9.95
C GLU A 123 6.35 -0.81 10.26
N SER A 124 6.49 -1.35 11.47
CA SER A 124 5.74 -2.57 11.87
C SER A 124 4.23 -2.36 11.80
N GLN A 125 3.73 -1.18 12.17
CA GLN A 125 2.31 -0.86 12.05
C GLN A 125 1.87 -0.85 10.58
N LYS A 126 2.63 -0.21 9.68
CA LYS A 126 2.34 -0.21 8.23
C LYS A 126 2.33 -1.62 7.66
N MET A 127 3.27 -2.47 8.05
CA MET A 127 3.31 -3.88 7.66
C MET A 127 2.01 -4.60 8.07
N HIS A 128 1.54 -4.38 9.30
CA HIS A 128 0.27 -4.95 9.76
C HIS A 128 -0.93 -4.42 8.97
N ASP A 129 -0.96 -3.13 8.64
CA ASP A 129 -2.03 -2.56 7.83
C ASP A 129 -2.05 -3.14 6.40
N TYR A 130 -0.90 -3.40 5.78
CA TYR A 130 -0.83 -4.08 4.48
C TYR A 130 -1.32 -5.52 4.53
N HIS A 131 -1.00 -6.26 5.59
CA HIS A 131 -1.55 -7.60 5.80
C HIS A 131 -3.07 -7.55 5.93
N ARG A 132 -3.61 -6.65 6.77
CA ARG A 132 -5.07 -6.49 6.94
C ARG A 132 -5.76 -6.18 5.61
N LEU A 133 -5.24 -5.22 4.85
CA LEU A 133 -5.82 -4.84 3.55
C LEU A 133 -5.77 -5.99 2.54
N SER A 134 -4.69 -6.79 2.53
CA SER A 134 -4.58 -7.97 1.67
C SER A 134 -5.64 -9.02 2.01
N ASP A 135 -5.87 -9.27 3.31
CA ASP A 135 -6.90 -10.20 3.77
C ASP A 135 -8.31 -9.72 3.43
N GLU A 136 -8.59 -8.42 3.57
CA GLU A 136 -9.87 -7.80 3.16
C GLU A 136 -10.14 -7.96 1.65
N LEU A 137 -9.13 -7.74 0.80
CA LEU A 137 -9.26 -7.94 -0.64
C LEU A 137 -9.52 -9.41 -0.99
N ARG A 138 -8.82 -10.34 -0.35
CA ARG A 138 -9.02 -11.78 -0.55
C ARG A 138 -10.40 -12.23 -0.14
N GLU A 139 -10.93 -11.69 0.95
CA GLU A 139 -12.30 -11.97 1.38
C GLU A 139 -13.32 -11.41 0.38
N SER A 140 -13.09 -10.20 -0.16
CA SER A 140 -13.91 -9.63 -1.23
C SER A 140 -13.93 -10.49 -2.50
N VAL A 141 -12.81 -11.13 -2.84
CA VAL A 141 -12.71 -12.08 -3.97
C VAL A 141 -13.55 -13.32 -3.71
N ARG A 142 -13.47 -13.91 -2.51
CA ARG A 142 -14.29 -15.08 -2.12
C ARG A 142 -15.79 -14.78 -2.15
N MET A 143 -16.19 -13.61 -1.66
CA MET A 143 -17.60 -13.19 -1.75
C MET A 143 -18.05 -13.04 -3.21
N ARG A 144 -17.18 -12.55 -4.10
CA ARG A 144 -17.46 -12.49 -5.54
C ARG A 144 -17.55 -13.86 -6.19
N ASP A 145 -16.74 -14.83 -5.79
CA ASP A 145 -16.85 -16.22 -6.28
C ASP A 145 -18.26 -16.76 -5.98
N ALA A 146 -18.76 -16.55 -4.76
CA ALA A 146 -20.11 -16.96 -4.39
C ALA A 146 -21.19 -16.28 -5.26
N TYR A 147 -21.06 -14.98 -5.57
CA TYR A 147 -21.99 -14.31 -6.48
C TYR A 147 -21.90 -14.82 -7.92
N ILE A 148 -20.71 -15.08 -8.42
CA ILE A 148 -20.51 -15.66 -9.76
C ILE A 148 -21.19 -17.03 -9.86
N GLU A 149 -21.04 -17.88 -8.85
CA GLU A 149 -21.72 -19.18 -8.80
C GLU A 149 -23.25 -19.04 -8.81
N GLU A 150 -23.81 -18.09 -8.05
CA GLU A 150 -25.25 -17.82 -8.06
C GLU A 150 -25.73 -17.28 -9.42
N PHE A 151 -24.99 -16.38 -10.06
CA PHE A 151 -25.32 -15.89 -11.41
C PHE A 151 -25.27 -17.01 -12.46
N GLN A 152 -24.29 -17.90 -12.36
CA GLN A 152 -24.20 -19.08 -13.22
C GLN A 152 -25.40 -20.02 -13.04
N ARG A 153 -25.91 -20.19 -11.82
CA ARG A 153 -27.16 -20.94 -11.58
C ARG A 153 -28.37 -20.25 -12.19
N LEU A 154 -28.47 -18.93 -12.09
CA LEU A 154 -29.57 -18.18 -12.73
C LEU A 154 -29.54 -18.30 -14.26
N GLN A 155 -28.34 -18.29 -14.85
CA GLN A 155 -28.15 -18.47 -16.28
C GLN A 155 -28.70 -19.82 -16.79
N MET A 156 -28.70 -20.87 -15.95
CA MET A 156 -29.31 -22.16 -16.28
C MET A 156 -30.85 -22.11 -16.44
N TYR A 157 -31.53 -21.16 -15.81
CA TYR A 157 -33.01 -21.05 -15.84
C TYR A 157 -33.54 -20.08 -16.91
N GLY A 158 -32.64 -19.36 -17.58
CA GLY A 158 -32.96 -18.40 -18.63
C GLY A 158 -31.74 -17.54 -18.90
N CYS A 159 -31.17 -17.67 -20.09
CA CYS A 159 -29.97 -16.93 -20.47
C CYS A 159 -30.36 -15.48 -20.80
N SER A 160 -29.93 -14.52 -19.99
CA SER A 160 -29.90 -13.09 -20.38
C SER A 160 -28.45 -12.71 -20.66
N ASP A 161 -28.21 -11.97 -21.74
CA ASP A 161 -26.90 -11.40 -22.07
C ASP A 161 -26.37 -10.52 -20.91
N GLU A 162 -27.28 -9.88 -20.17
CA GLU A 162 -27.00 -9.04 -18.99
C GLU A 162 -26.34 -9.83 -17.84
N VAL A 163 -26.75 -11.10 -17.63
CA VAL A 163 -26.16 -11.98 -16.61
C VAL A 163 -24.74 -12.39 -17.02
N THR A 164 -24.52 -12.61 -18.31
CA THR A 164 -23.21 -12.94 -18.86
C THR A 164 -22.24 -11.76 -18.67
N GLU A 165 -22.67 -10.55 -19.03
CA GLU A 165 -21.87 -9.33 -18.84
C GLU A 165 -21.54 -9.08 -17.37
N SER A 166 -22.52 -9.27 -16.47
CA SER A 166 -22.32 -9.17 -15.02
C SER A 166 -21.23 -10.13 -14.51
N ILE A 167 -21.26 -11.40 -14.96
CA ILE A 167 -20.24 -12.39 -14.60
C ILE A 167 -18.85 -11.98 -15.11
N GLU A 168 -18.75 -11.48 -16.34
CA GLU A 168 -17.48 -11.03 -16.92
C GLU A 168 -16.88 -9.84 -16.15
N ILE A 169 -17.72 -8.87 -15.76
CA ILE A 169 -17.29 -7.74 -14.94
C ILE A 169 -16.75 -8.23 -13.59
N LEU A 170 -17.49 -9.11 -12.89
CA LEU A 170 -17.06 -9.65 -11.60
C LEU A 170 -15.72 -10.39 -11.71
N LYS A 171 -15.54 -11.22 -12.73
CA LYS A 171 -14.27 -11.93 -12.99
C LYS A 171 -13.12 -10.97 -13.25
N SER A 172 -13.34 -9.91 -14.05
CA SER A 172 -12.29 -8.92 -14.32
C SER A 172 -11.83 -8.21 -13.04
N MET A 173 -12.76 -7.86 -12.16
CA MET A 173 -12.45 -7.21 -10.89
C MET A 173 -11.68 -8.14 -9.93
N GLN A 174 -11.94 -9.46 -9.97
CA GLN A 174 -11.22 -10.41 -9.12
C GLN A 174 -9.73 -10.46 -9.45
N VAL A 175 -9.36 -10.40 -10.74
CA VAL A 175 -7.96 -10.40 -11.18
C VAL A 175 -7.23 -9.18 -10.62
N ASP A 176 -7.83 -8.00 -10.76
CA ASP A 176 -7.27 -6.75 -10.25
C ASP A 176 -7.03 -6.80 -8.73
N ASP A 177 -8.01 -7.30 -7.98
CA ASP A 177 -7.91 -7.30 -6.52
C ASP A 177 -6.98 -8.39 -5.99
N MET A 178 -6.86 -9.52 -6.69
CA MET A 178 -5.84 -10.53 -6.41
C MET A 178 -4.42 -10.00 -6.67
N GLU A 179 -4.23 -9.20 -7.72
CA GLU A 179 -2.95 -8.57 -8.00
C GLU A 179 -2.60 -7.53 -6.91
N LYS A 180 -3.55 -6.66 -6.53
CA LYS A 180 -3.37 -5.70 -5.43
C LYS A 180 -3.06 -6.41 -4.11
N ALA A 181 -3.80 -7.47 -3.77
CA ALA A 181 -3.56 -8.25 -2.56
C ALA A 181 -2.14 -8.85 -2.56
N SER A 182 -1.66 -9.33 -3.71
CA SER A 182 -0.31 -9.86 -3.86
C SER A 182 0.76 -8.78 -3.71
N ARG A 183 0.55 -7.59 -4.30
CA ARG A 183 1.45 -6.43 -4.14
C ARG A 183 1.55 -5.97 -2.68
N LEU A 184 0.43 -5.94 -1.94
CA LEU A 184 0.42 -5.61 -0.51
C LEU A 184 1.28 -6.56 0.33
N ILE A 185 1.23 -7.87 0.05
CA ILE A 185 2.07 -8.86 0.74
C ILE A 185 3.56 -8.66 0.45
N LEU A 186 3.91 -8.31 -0.80
CA LEU A 186 5.30 -7.99 -1.14
C LEU A 186 5.79 -6.75 -0.39
N MET A 187 4.99 -5.68 -0.35
CA MET A 187 5.32 -4.48 0.42
C MET A 187 5.46 -4.76 1.93
N ALA A 188 4.59 -5.59 2.50
CA ALA A 188 4.70 -6.01 3.89
C ALA A 188 6.01 -6.78 4.14
N ARG A 189 6.40 -7.67 3.22
CA ARG A 189 7.65 -8.44 3.32
C ARG A 189 8.90 -7.55 3.23
N ASP A 190 8.87 -6.54 2.37
CA ASP A 190 9.97 -5.58 2.25
C ASP A 190 10.11 -4.74 3.52
N ILE A 191 8.99 -4.33 4.14
CA ILE A 191 9.01 -3.69 5.45
C ILE A 191 9.57 -4.64 6.53
N GLN A 192 9.11 -5.89 6.55
CA GLN A 192 9.59 -6.89 7.52
C GLN A 192 11.12 -7.05 7.47
N ASN A 193 11.68 -7.11 6.26
CA ASN A 193 13.13 -7.19 6.07
C ASN A 193 13.84 -5.95 6.64
N ARG A 194 13.32 -4.75 6.38
CA ARG A 194 13.89 -3.49 6.92
C ARG A 194 13.81 -3.42 8.44
N VAL A 195 12.66 -3.73 9.02
CA VAL A 195 12.46 -3.79 10.48
C VAL A 195 13.45 -4.78 11.13
N TYR A 196 13.67 -5.93 10.49
CA TYR A 196 14.64 -6.92 10.98
C TYR A 196 16.09 -6.39 10.95
N GLU A 197 16.47 -5.69 9.88
CA GLU A 197 17.79 -5.06 9.78
C GLU A 197 18.00 -3.97 10.85
N GLU A 198 16.99 -3.11 11.05
CA GLU A 198 17.02 -2.05 12.07
C GLU A 198 17.09 -2.62 13.49
N TYR A 199 16.30 -3.66 13.77
CA TYR A 199 16.34 -4.35 15.06
C TYR A 199 17.74 -4.94 15.35
N ASN A 200 18.36 -5.57 14.34
CA ASN A 200 19.72 -6.06 14.45
C ASN A 200 20.73 -4.95 14.68
N PHE A 201 20.54 -3.79 14.05
CA PHE A 201 21.39 -2.61 14.27
C PHE A 201 21.26 -2.08 15.70
N ILE A 202 20.04 -1.90 16.22
CA ILE A 202 19.78 -1.48 17.61
C ILE A 202 20.43 -2.45 18.61
N THR A 203 20.46 -3.74 18.29
CA THR A 203 21.07 -4.78 19.14
C THR A 203 22.61 -4.75 19.12
N LYS A 204 23.21 -4.20 18.04
CA LYS A 204 24.66 -3.99 17.88
C LYS A 204 25.17 -2.65 18.40
N LEU A 205 24.33 -1.61 18.42
CA LEU A 205 24.35 -0.60 19.49
C LEU A 205 24.07 -1.36 20.81
N LYS A 206 23.73 -0.82 21.97
CA LYS A 206 23.68 -1.59 23.25
C LYS A 206 24.91 -2.43 23.69
N ARG A 207 25.43 -3.40 22.91
CA ARG A 207 26.74 -4.05 23.11
C ARG A 207 27.87 -3.04 23.09
#